data_AF-A0A8J5QS69-F1
#
_entry.id   AF-A0A8J5QS69-F1
#
_cell.length_a   1.000
_cell.length_b   1.000
_cell.length_c   1.000
_cell.angle_alpha   90.00
_cell.angle_beta   90.00
_cell.angle_gamma   90.00
#
_symmetry.space_group_name_H-M   'P 1'
#
loop_
_entity.id
_entity.type
_entity.pdbx_description
1 polymer ?
#
loop_
_entity_poly.entity_id
_entity_poly.type
_entity_poly.pdbx_seq_one_letter_code
_entity_poly.pdbx_strand_id
1 'polypeptide(L)'
;MIIKRPRFISTLLLLSDQKNREREIWHYHYTASPTDNNPDNPFIFLSFVCSLNDTYTISKKKQSAEWKPGAILVHCNDGSTFSAVYCVLDICVTQFKSTGALSVANDFQKIRQREHNCLNYNANDYSFCYQAIHMYVLGEMGFSQKYLDERELTRLYKLL
;
A
#
# COMPACT_ATOMS: atom_id res chain seq x y z
N MET A 1 15.10 -4.08 -14.39
CA MET A 1 14.73 -2.67 -14.68
C MET A 1 14.43 -1.94 -13.38
N ILE A 2 14.89 -0.70 -13.19
CA ILE A 2 14.62 0.11 -11.98
C ILE A 2 13.90 1.39 -12.39
N ILE A 3 12.80 1.72 -11.71
CA ILE A 3 12.00 2.93 -11.93
C ILE A 3 11.90 3.67 -10.60
N LYS A 4 12.43 4.88 -10.52
CA LYS A 4 12.31 5.74 -9.33
C LYS A 4 11.04 6.57 -9.44
N ARG A 5 10.19 6.52 -8.42
CA ARG A 5 9.02 7.38 -8.26
C ARG A 5 9.17 8.25 -7.02
N PRO A 6 8.41 9.35 -6.88
CA PRO A 6 8.57 10.28 -5.76
C PRO A 6 8.50 9.65 -4.36
N ARG A 7 7.76 8.54 -4.19
CA ARG A 7 7.49 7.92 -2.87
C ARG A 7 7.93 6.47 -2.75
N PHE A 8 8.40 5.87 -3.84
CA PHE A 8 8.87 4.49 -3.84
C PHE A 8 9.70 4.19 -5.07
N ILE A 9 10.53 3.17 -4.97
CA ILE A 9 11.30 2.61 -6.08
C ILE A 9 10.62 1.31 -6.50
N SER A 10 10.46 1.12 -7.81
CA SER A 10 10.03 -0.16 -8.38
C SER A 10 11.18 -0.84 -9.08
N THR A 11 11.36 -2.12 -8.81
CA THR A 11 12.41 -2.93 -9.41
C THR A 11 11.78 -4.20 -9.98
N LEU A 12 11.98 -4.44 -11.28
CA LEU A 12 11.70 -5.72 -11.89
C LEU A 12 12.91 -6.63 -11.66
N LEU A 13 12.70 -7.69 -10.87
CA LEU A 13 13.65 -8.73 -10.56
C LEU A 13 13.34 -9.97 -11.41
N LEU A 14 14.34 -10.57 -12.03
CA LEU A 14 14.25 -11.89 -12.63
C LEU A 14 14.87 -12.88 -11.65
N LEU A 15 14.05 -13.73 -11.05
CA LEU A 15 14.53 -14.80 -10.17
C LEU A 15 14.63 -16.09 -10.97
N SER A 16 15.79 -16.72 -10.92
CA SER A 16 16.04 -18.04 -11.50
C SER A 16 16.32 -19.03 -10.39
N ASP A 17 15.66 -20.19 -10.41
CA ASP A 17 15.92 -21.24 -9.43
C ASP A 17 17.06 -22.18 -9.88
N GLN A 18 17.42 -23.15 -9.02
CA GLN A 18 18.46 -24.14 -9.33
C GLN A 18 18.14 -25.05 -10.53
N LYS A 19 16.90 -25.01 -11.05
CA LYS A 19 16.43 -25.77 -12.21
C LYS A 19 16.30 -24.89 -13.45
N ASN A 20 16.86 -23.67 -13.45
CA ASN A 20 16.73 -22.67 -14.52
C ASN A 20 15.29 -22.27 -14.84
N ARG A 21 14.36 -22.39 -13.87
CA ARG A 21 13.02 -21.84 -14.00
C ARG A 21 13.08 -20.38 -13.59
N GLU A 22 12.61 -19.51 -14.47
CA GLU A 22 12.65 -18.07 -14.26
C GLU A 22 11.28 -17.52 -13.89
N ARG A 23 11.28 -16.50 -13.04
CA ARG A 23 10.09 -15.76 -12.65
C ARG A 23 10.42 -14.29 -12.50
N GLU A 24 9.64 -13.48 -13.19
CA GLU A 24 9.62 -12.04 -12.99
C GLU A 24 8.85 -11.68 -11.71
N ILE A 25 9.48 -10.85 -10.86
CA ILE A 25 8.90 -10.32 -9.63
C ILE A 25 9.07 -8.80 -9.61
N TRP A 26 7.97 -8.12 -9.34
CA TRP A 26 7.99 -6.70 -9.05
C TRP A 26 8.23 -6.48 -7.55
N HIS A 27 9.31 -5.79 -7.23
CA HIS A 27 9.65 -5.32 -5.90
C HIS A 27 9.36 -3.83 -5.77
N TYR A 28 8.62 -3.44 -4.73
CA TYR A 28 8.25 -2.06 -4.45
C TYR A 28 8.84 -1.64 -3.10
N HIS A 29 9.79 -0.72 -3.13
CA HIS A 29 10.45 -0.22 -1.93
C HIS A 29 9.94 1.17 -1.59
N TYR A 30 9.17 1.30 -0.51
CA TYR A 30 8.72 2.60 -0.01
C TYR A 30 9.92 3.45 0.40
N THR A 31 10.02 4.64 -0.16
CA THR A 31 11.06 5.62 0.15
C THR A 31 10.35 6.91 0.48
N ALA A 32 10.19 7.21 1.77
CA ALA A 32 9.78 8.56 2.19
C ALA A 32 10.75 9.58 1.59
N SER A 33 10.25 10.70 1.05
CA SER A 33 11.12 11.69 0.41
C SER A 33 11.95 12.41 1.48
N PRO A 34 13.22 12.77 1.21
CA PRO A 34 14.03 13.59 2.12
C PRO A 34 13.40 14.95 2.49
N THR A 35 12.45 15.44 1.69
CA THR A 35 11.72 16.70 1.91
C THR A 35 10.51 16.54 2.84
N ASP A 36 10.10 15.31 3.12
CA ASP A 36 8.97 15.02 3.99
C ASP A 36 9.49 15.16 5.43
N ASN A 37 9.38 16.37 6.01
CA ASN A 37 9.78 16.69 7.39
C ASN A 37 9.07 15.83 8.48
N ASN A 38 8.41 14.73 8.10
CA ASN A 38 7.92 13.70 8.99
C ASN A 38 7.75 12.35 8.23
N PRO A 39 8.61 11.33 8.46
CA PRO A 39 8.45 9.99 7.87
C PRO A 39 7.18 9.27 8.35
N ASP A 40 6.53 9.74 9.41
CA ASP A 40 5.29 9.18 9.98
C ASP A 40 4.02 9.89 9.48
N ASN A 41 4.06 10.55 8.33
CA ASN A 41 2.87 11.15 7.75
C ASN A 41 1.93 10.07 7.17
N PRO A 42 0.71 9.87 7.73
CA PRO A 42 -0.22 8.85 7.27
C PRO A 42 -0.66 9.00 5.82
N PHE A 43 -0.67 10.23 5.30
CA PHE A 43 -1.12 10.54 3.95
C PHE A 43 -0.12 10.06 2.89
N ILE A 44 1.17 10.28 3.17
CA ILE A 44 2.24 9.88 2.28
C ILE A 44 2.27 8.36 2.15
N PHE A 45 2.19 7.64 3.27
CA PHE A 45 2.14 6.19 3.26
C PHE A 45 0.87 5.66 2.57
N LEU A 46 -0.30 6.25 2.85
CA LEU A 46 -1.55 5.90 2.17
C LEU A 46 -1.47 6.09 0.64
N SER A 47 -0.84 7.17 0.17
CA SER A 47 -0.67 7.42 -1.28
C SER A 47 0.17 6.32 -1.94
N PHE A 48 1.17 5.81 -1.23
CA PHE A 48 1.95 4.65 -1.65
C PHE A 48 1.09 3.38 -1.72
N VAL A 49 0.29 3.09 -0.68
CA VAL A 49 -0.64 1.95 -0.69
C VAL A 49 -1.62 2.01 -1.87
N CYS A 50 -2.27 3.17 -2.06
CA CYS A 50 -3.21 3.37 -3.18
C CYS A 50 -2.52 3.18 -4.54
N SER A 51 -1.27 3.66 -4.68
CA SER A 51 -0.50 3.49 -5.90
C SER A 51 -0.27 2.03 -6.25
N LEU A 52 0.10 1.21 -5.26
CA LEU A 52 0.32 -0.22 -5.43
C LEU A 52 -0.98 -0.96 -5.75
N ASN A 53 -2.11 -0.60 -5.12
CA ASN A 53 -3.41 -1.21 -5.40
C ASN A 53 -3.85 -0.97 -6.85
N ASP A 54 -3.66 0.25 -7.35
CA ASP A 54 -3.93 0.58 -8.75
C ASP A 54 -3.00 -0.21 -9.69
N THR A 55 -1.70 -0.27 -9.39
CA THR A 55 -0.73 -1.04 -10.19
C THR A 55 -1.10 -2.53 -10.22
N TYR A 56 -1.46 -3.10 -9.07
CA TYR A 56 -1.92 -4.49 -8.97
C TYR A 56 -3.20 -4.71 -9.79
N THR A 57 -4.16 -3.78 -9.70
CA THR A 57 -5.41 -3.84 -10.48
C THR A 57 -5.14 -3.83 -11.99
N ILE A 58 -4.24 -2.97 -12.46
CA ILE A 58 -3.85 -2.91 -13.87
C ILE A 58 -3.14 -4.20 -14.30
N SER A 59 -2.19 -4.68 -13.50
CA SER A 59 -1.45 -5.93 -13.78
C SER A 59 -2.36 -7.14 -13.82
N LYS A 60 -3.39 -7.18 -12.96
CA LYS A 60 -4.40 -8.25 -12.97
C LYS A 60 -5.26 -8.23 -14.24
N LYS A 61 -5.61 -7.04 -14.75
CA LYS A 61 -6.39 -6.90 -16.01
C LYS A 61 -5.60 -7.29 -17.26
N LYS A 62 -4.27 -7.14 -17.24
CA LYS A 62 -3.39 -7.44 -18.39
C LYS A 62 -3.07 -8.93 -18.54
N GLN A 63 -3.35 -9.74 -17.52
CA GLN A 63 -2.98 -11.15 -17.51
C GLN A 63 -4.15 -12.05 -17.93
N SER A 64 -3.83 -13.23 -18.46
CA SER A 64 -4.83 -14.18 -18.95
C SER A 64 -5.75 -14.66 -17.83
N ALA A 65 -6.94 -15.15 -18.18
CA ALA A 65 -7.90 -15.69 -17.21
C ALA A 65 -7.35 -16.89 -16.40
N GLU A 66 -6.32 -17.57 -16.90
CA GLU A 66 -5.64 -18.68 -16.23
C GLU A 66 -4.56 -18.22 -15.25
N TRP A 67 -4.14 -16.95 -15.32
CA TRP A 67 -3.16 -16.41 -14.39
C TRP A 67 -3.78 -16.21 -13.01
N LYS A 68 -3.27 -16.98 -12.03
CA LYS A 68 -3.59 -16.79 -10.62
C LYS A 68 -2.46 -15.98 -9.95
N PRO A 69 -2.71 -14.73 -9.52
CA PRO A 69 -1.74 -14.01 -8.70
C PRO A 69 -1.43 -14.83 -7.45
N GLY A 70 -0.13 -15.00 -7.16
CA GLY A 70 0.30 -15.45 -5.85
C GLY A 70 0.05 -14.38 -4.78
N ALA A 71 0.21 -14.75 -3.50
CA ALA A 71 0.14 -13.79 -2.41
C ALA A 71 1.21 -12.69 -2.56
N ILE A 72 0.86 -11.46 -2.19
CA ILE A 72 1.80 -10.35 -2.12
C ILE A 72 2.57 -10.48 -0.80
N LEU A 73 3.91 -10.51 -0.89
CA LEU A 73 4.77 -10.44 0.29
C LEU A 73 4.95 -8.97 0.69
N VAL A 74 4.64 -8.64 1.94
CA VAL A 74 4.85 -7.32 2.52
C VAL A 74 5.78 -7.48 3.71
N HIS A 75 6.87 -6.70 3.74
CA HIS A 75 7.79 -6.68 4.87
C HIS A 75 8.22 -5.24 5.17
N CYS A 76 8.74 -5.02 6.38
CA CYS A 76 9.37 -3.77 6.80
C CYS A 76 10.73 -4.10 7.42
N ASN A 77 11.19 -3.35 8.42
CA ASN A 77 12.49 -3.61 9.06
C ASN A 77 12.44 -4.82 9.99
N ASP A 78 11.48 -4.83 10.92
CA ASP A 78 11.23 -5.92 11.88
C ASP A 78 9.99 -6.76 11.52
N GLY A 79 9.30 -6.41 10.43
CA GLY A 79 8.11 -7.11 9.95
C GLY A 79 6.84 -6.85 10.77
N SER A 80 6.86 -5.93 11.75
CA SER A 80 5.80 -5.83 12.75
C SER A 80 4.79 -4.71 12.47
N THR A 81 5.21 -3.45 12.51
CA THR A 81 4.27 -2.31 12.50
C THR A 81 3.84 -1.92 11.08
N PHE A 82 4.76 -1.43 10.24
CA PHE A 82 4.36 -0.83 8.96
C PHE A 82 3.89 -1.85 7.92
N SER A 83 4.33 -3.10 8.02
CA SER A 83 3.78 -4.20 7.21
C SER A 83 2.32 -4.46 7.55
N ALA A 84 1.97 -4.45 8.84
CA ALA A 84 0.59 -4.64 9.28
C ALA A 84 -0.28 -3.41 8.99
N VAL A 85 0.25 -2.19 9.19
CA VAL A 85 -0.42 -0.94 8.79
C VAL A 85 -0.73 -0.97 7.31
N TYR A 86 0.21 -1.37 6.45
CA TYR A 86 -0.03 -1.53 5.02
C TYR A 86 -1.22 -2.44 4.75
N CYS A 87 -1.26 -3.62 5.36
CA CYS A 87 -2.35 -4.58 5.20
C CYS A 87 -3.70 -4.02 5.67
N VAL A 88 -3.76 -3.32 6.81
CA VAL A 88 -4.99 -2.68 7.29
C VAL A 88 -5.48 -1.64 6.29
N LEU A 89 -4.59 -0.77 5.81
CA LEU A 89 -4.95 0.28 4.84
C LEU A 89 -5.44 -0.31 3.52
N ASP A 90 -4.76 -1.33 2.98
CA ASP A 90 -5.16 -2.01 1.75
C ASP A 90 -6.55 -2.63 1.87
N ILE A 91 -6.82 -3.34 2.97
CA ILE A 91 -8.13 -3.96 3.22
C ILE A 91 -9.21 -2.89 3.30
N CYS A 92 -9.02 -1.83 4.09
CA CYS A 92 -10.01 -0.76 4.25
C CYS A 92 -10.28 -0.01 2.94
N VAL A 93 -9.23 0.33 2.18
CA VAL A 93 -9.37 0.98 0.86
C VAL A 93 -10.15 0.08 -0.10
N THR A 94 -9.83 -1.22 -0.12
CA THR A 94 -10.51 -2.19 -0.99
C THR A 94 -11.98 -2.40 -0.59
N GLN A 95 -12.28 -2.51 0.71
CA GLN A 95 -13.65 -2.61 1.22
C GLN A 95 -14.48 -1.38 0.85
N PHE A 96 -13.92 -0.19 1.05
CA PHE A 96 -14.63 1.06 0.74
C PHE A 96 -14.91 1.19 -0.76
N LYS A 97 -13.93 0.91 -1.63
CA LYS A 97 -14.12 0.94 -3.09
C LYS A 97 -15.19 -0.05 -3.56
N SER A 98 -15.32 -1.19 -2.90
CA SER A 98 -16.23 -2.27 -3.32
C SER A 98 -17.64 -2.16 -2.73
N THR A 99 -17.77 -1.64 -1.51
CA THR A 99 -19.04 -1.66 -0.76
C THR A 99 -19.51 -0.30 -0.27
N GLY A 100 -18.65 0.73 -0.32
CA GLY A 100 -18.90 2.03 0.31
C GLY A 100 -18.80 2.01 1.85
N ALA A 101 -18.44 0.87 2.44
CA ALA A 101 -18.30 0.70 3.89
C ALA A 101 -16.93 0.10 4.24
N LEU A 102 -16.44 0.40 5.44
CA LEU A 102 -15.19 -0.14 6.00
C LEU A 102 -15.26 -0.12 7.54
N SER A 103 -14.38 -0.86 8.21
CA SER A 103 -14.16 -0.71 9.66
C SER A 103 -12.69 -0.89 10.02
N VAL A 104 -12.01 0.24 10.28
CA VAL A 104 -10.61 0.24 10.70
C VAL A 104 -10.41 -0.60 11.96
N ALA A 105 -11.29 -0.47 12.96
CA ALA A 105 -11.24 -1.28 14.18
C ALA A 105 -11.26 -2.79 13.90
N ASN A 106 -12.21 -3.24 13.08
CA ASN A 106 -12.38 -4.66 12.79
C ASN A 106 -11.18 -5.20 12.00
N ASP A 107 -10.70 -4.46 10.99
CA ASP A 107 -9.60 -4.92 10.16
C ASP A 107 -8.26 -4.89 10.91
N PHE A 108 -8.05 -3.88 11.77
CA PHE A 108 -6.91 -3.83 12.68
C PHE A 108 -6.89 -5.02 13.64
N GLN A 109 -8.03 -5.35 14.24
CA GLN A 109 -8.15 -6.52 15.12
C GLN A 109 -7.90 -7.84 14.38
N LYS A 110 -8.44 -8.01 13.17
CA LYS A 110 -8.20 -9.21 12.34
C LYS A 110 -6.72 -9.41 12.03
N ILE A 111 -5.99 -8.33 11.73
CA ILE A 111 -4.55 -8.40 11.46
C ILE A 111 -3.79 -8.83 12.73
N ARG A 112 -4.09 -8.22 13.89
CA ARG A 112 -3.48 -8.62 15.18
C ARG A 112 -3.76 -10.08 15.56
N GLN A 113 -4.91 -10.62 15.19
CA GLN A 113 -5.25 -12.03 15.45
C GLN A 113 -4.46 -13.01 14.57
N ARG A 114 -4.00 -12.58 13.39
CA ARG A 114 -3.22 -13.43 12.47
C ARG A 114 -1.73 -13.38 12.77
N GLU A 115 -1.23 -12.22 13.17
CA GLU A 115 0.19 -11.97 13.43
C GLU A 115 0.35 -11.45 14.87
N HIS A 116 0.62 -12.35 15.82
CA HIS A 116 0.57 -12.08 17.26
C HIS A 116 1.56 -11.02 17.77
N ASN A 117 2.48 -10.54 16.93
CA ASN A 117 3.51 -9.55 17.28
C ASN A 117 3.50 -8.31 16.36
N CYS A 118 2.43 -8.08 15.60
CA CYS A 118 2.30 -6.90 14.75
C CYS A 118 1.45 -5.81 15.43
N LEU A 119 1.60 -4.55 14.99
CA LEU A 119 0.86 -3.38 15.50
C LEU A 119 1.05 -3.23 17.01
N ASN A 120 2.14 -2.56 17.39
CA ASN A 120 2.61 -2.43 18.78
C ASN A 120 1.49 -2.01 19.74
N TYR A 121 1.66 -2.30 21.02
CA TYR A 121 0.68 -1.98 22.08
C TYR A 121 0.35 -0.48 22.25
N ASN A 122 0.98 0.43 21.49
CA ASN A 122 0.70 1.85 21.57
C ASN A 122 -0.51 2.24 20.69
N ALA A 123 -1.21 3.30 21.07
CA ALA A 123 -2.37 3.80 20.32
C ALA A 123 -1.97 4.49 18.99
N ASN A 124 -0.68 4.64 18.69
CA ASN A 124 -0.21 5.45 17.58
C ASN A 124 -0.46 4.73 16.24
N ASP A 125 -0.17 3.44 16.13
CA ASP A 125 -0.39 2.66 14.91
C ASP A 125 -1.89 2.62 14.54
N TYR A 126 -2.74 2.52 15.56
CA TYR A 126 -4.20 2.58 15.41
C TYR A 126 -4.67 3.98 14.96
N SER A 127 -4.22 5.03 15.64
CA SER A 127 -4.52 6.42 15.28
C SER A 127 -4.05 6.74 13.87
N PHE A 128 -2.86 6.27 13.48
CA PHE A 128 -2.31 6.42 12.14
C PHE A 128 -3.24 5.83 11.07
N CYS A 129 -3.70 4.60 11.28
CA CYS A 129 -4.65 3.95 10.35
C CYS A 129 -5.95 4.76 10.22
N TYR A 130 -6.49 5.25 11.34
CA TYR A 130 -7.70 6.09 11.33
C TYR A 130 -7.48 7.40 10.58
N GLN A 131 -6.37 8.10 10.83
CA GLN A 131 -6.07 9.37 10.18
C GLN A 131 -5.93 9.20 8.65
N ALA A 132 -5.21 8.16 8.22
CA ALA A 132 -5.08 7.82 6.80
C ALA A 132 -6.44 7.54 6.17
N ILE A 133 -7.21 6.59 6.73
CA ILE A 133 -8.49 6.17 6.14
C ILE A 133 -9.54 7.27 6.17
N HIS A 134 -9.59 8.09 7.22
CA HIS A 134 -10.48 9.25 7.27
C HIS A 134 -10.23 10.18 6.09
N MET A 135 -8.97 10.48 5.78
CA MET A 135 -8.61 11.34 4.65
C MET A 135 -8.84 10.69 3.30
N TYR A 136 -8.63 9.37 3.18
CA TYR A 136 -9.02 8.62 2.00
C TYR A 136 -10.52 8.79 1.70
N VAL A 137 -11.37 8.58 2.71
CA VAL A 137 -12.84 8.67 2.57
C VAL A 137 -13.26 10.10 2.21
N LEU A 138 -12.74 11.11 2.90
CA LEU A 138 -13.02 12.51 2.55
C LEU A 138 -12.59 12.83 1.11
N GLY A 139 -11.46 12.28 0.67
CA GLY A 139 -10.97 12.40 -0.69
C GLY A 139 -11.91 11.79 -1.74
N GLU A 140 -12.32 10.55 -1.53
CA GLU A 140 -13.27 9.84 -2.43
C GLU A 140 -14.66 10.50 -2.44
N MET A 141 -15.07 11.14 -1.35
CA MET A 141 -16.32 11.91 -1.27
C MET A 141 -16.20 13.33 -1.85
N GLY A 142 -15.02 13.76 -2.29
CA GLY A 142 -14.81 15.11 -2.84
C GLY A 142 -14.70 16.22 -1.79
N PHE A 143 -14.52 15.88 -0.51
CA PHE A 143 -14.44 16.82 0.62
C PHE A 143 -13.00 17.17 1.05
N SER A 144 -11.97 16.63 0.39
CA SER A 144 -10.56 16.91 0.74
C SER A 144 -9.72 17.27 -0.47
N GLN A 145 -9.57 18.57 -0.73
CA GLN A 145 -8.73 19.09 -1.80
C GLN A 145 -7.26 18.65 -1.63
N LYS A 146 -6.76 18.65 -0.40
CA LYS A 146 -5.39 18.18 -0.07
C LYS A 146 -5.13 16.74 -0.53
N TYR A 147 -6.09 15.83 -0.32
CA TYR A 147 -5.96 14.45 -0.79
C TYR A 147 -6.00 14.36 -2.31
N LEU A 148 -6.90 15.13 -2.95
CA LEU A 148 -7.00 15.19 -4.40
C LEU A 148 -5.70 15.68 -5.03
N ASP A 149 -5.10 16.73 -4.47
CA ASP A 149 -3.82 17.29 -4.93
C ASP A 149 -2.67 16.27 -4.78
N GLU A 150 -2.57 15.59 -3.63
CA GLU A 150 -1.56 14.54 -3.41
C GLU A 150 -1.76 13.33 -4.35
N ARG A 151 -3.01 12.96 -4.63
CA ARG A 151 -3.34 11.87 -5.55
C ARG A 151 -3.03 12.22 -7.01
N GLU A 152 -3.33 13.45 -7.42
CA GLU A 152 -3.02 13.94 -8.78
C GLU A 152 -1.52 14.05 -9.01
N LEU A 153 -0.74 14.55 -8.03
CA LEU A 153 0.72 14.49 -8.08
C LEU A 153 1.20 13.05 -8.33
N THR A 154 0.67 12.10 -7.56
CA THR A 154 1.03 10.68 -7.68
C THR A 154 0.65 10.08 -9.05
N ARG A 155 -0.45 10.55 -9.67
CA ARG A 155 -0.89 10.12 -11.02
C ARG A 155 -0.04 10.72 -12.12
N LEU A 156 0.35 11.98 -12.02
CA LEU A 156 1.21 12.66 -13.02
C LEU A 156 2.56 11.95 -13.14
N TYR A 157 3.12 11.45 -12.04
CA TYR A 157 4.36 10.65 -12.05
C TYR A 157 4.17 9.16 -12.42
N LYS A 158 2.94 8.70 -12.72
CA LYS A 158 2.71 7.36 -13.33
C LYS A 158 2.80 7.39 -14.86
N LEU A 159 2.73 8.57 -15.49
CA LEU A 159 2.73 8.77 -16.95
C LEU A 159 4.11 9.16 -17.53
N LEU A 160 5.11 9.35 -16.66
CA LEU A 160 6.52 9.53 -16.98
C LEU A 160 7.30 8.27 -16.54
#